data_AF-A0A2G9MC13-F1
#
_entry.id   AF-A0A2G9MC13-F1
#
_cell.length_a   1.000
_cell.length_b   1.000
_cell.length_c   1.000
_cell.angle_alpha   90.00
_cell.angle_beta   90.00
_cell.angle_gamma   90.00
#
_symmetry.space_group_name_H-M   'P 1'
#
loop_
_entity.id
_entity.type
_entity.pdbx_description
1 polymer ?
#
loop_
_entity_poly.entity_id
_entity_poly.type
_entity_poly.pdbx_seq_one_letter_code
_entity_poly.pdbx_strand_id
1 'polypeptide(L)'
;MTRRKLSTKKYVLALILTILVFLGGIVAGIVLEDARLRDTKQITLSEKVNLRSLQLQKEYIDLGIAECDALNQILESNINELAKKIAIIIDYEKTSVFSEEEFNLELRDYFLTEIQFLFVSNEIDKKCGKDNVKVVYFYDENADDTQGKILDYLKKLFGSKVLVFSFNSNFNQEPMINILLTSYKIQQFPAVIVGDNVFQGSTSVRDLMKSICDEFRDIHQEIPKECNVV
;
A
#
# COMPACT_ATOMS: atom_id res chain seq x y z
N MET A 1 37.38 -14.18 -68.44
CA MET A 1 37.44 -14.10 -66.97
C MET A 1 38.35 -12.94 -66.58
N THR A 2 37.80 -11.73 -66.44
CA THR A 2 38.58 -10.51 -66.17
C THR A 2 38.93 -10.41 -64.68
N ARG A 3 40.22 -10.47 -64.34
CA ARG A 3 40.73 -10.28 -62.97
C ARG A 3 40.47 -8.84 -62.53
N ARG A 4 39.44 -8.65 -61.70
CA ARG A 4 39.13 -7.38 -61.03
C ARG A 4 40.25 -7.11 -60.01
N LYS A 5 41.08 -6.07 -60.23
CA LYS A 5 42.03 -5.60 -59.21
C LYS A 5 41.23 -5.05 -58.03
N LEU A 6 41.09 -5.83 -56.97
CA LEU A 6 40.47 -5.36 -55.73
C LEU A 6 41.27 -4.16 -55.21
N SER A 7 40.60 -3.02 -55.07
CA SER A 7 41.18 -1.83 -54.45
C SER A 7 41.18 -2.04 -52.94
N THR A 8 42.20 -2.73 -52.42
CA THR A 8 42.35 -3.12 -51.01
C THR A 8 42.15 -1.94 -50.05
N LYS A 9 42.57 -0.74 -50.44
CA LYS A 9 42.39 0.49 -49.66
C LYS A 9 40.92 0.85 -49.39
N LYS A 10 40.03 0.65 -50.36
CA LYS A 10 38.59 0.96 -50.21
C LYS A 10 37.88 -0.02 -49.28
N TYR A 11 38.25 -1.30 -49.34
CA TYR A 11 37.71 -2.32 -48.44
C TYR A 11 38.20 -2.16 -47.01
N VAL A 12 39.47 -1.76 -46.80
CA VAL A 12 40.00 -1.44 -45.47
C VAL A 12 39.30 -0.23 -44.85
N LEU A 13 39.04 0.82 -45.64
CA LEU A 13 38.29 1.99 -45.16
C LEU A 13 36.85 1.64 -44.76
N ALA A 14 36.16 0.83 -45.57
CA ALA A 14 34.82 0.34 -45.25
C ALA A 14 34.82 -0.51 -43.96
N LEU A 15 35.81 -1.37 -43.78
CA LEU A 15 35.98 -2.19 -42.57
C LEU A 15 36.12 -1.30 -41.31
N ILE A 16 36.96 -0.26 -41.37
CA ILE A 16 37.17 0.67 -40.25
C ILE A 16 35.87 1.40 -39.91
N LEU A 17 35.11 1.86 -40.92
CA LEU A 17 33.82 2.52 -40.70
C LEU A 17 32.80 1.58 -40.06
N THR A 18 32.71 0.33 -40.52
CA THR A 18 31.80 -0.66 -39.90
C THR A 18 32.20 -0.99 -38.47
N ILE A 19 33.49 -1.09 -38.17
CA ILE A 19 33.99 -1.33 -36.81
C ILE A 19 33.65 -0.14 -35.91
N LEU A 20 33.81 1.09 -36.38
CA LEU A 20 33.47 2.29 -35.62
C LEU A 20 31.97 2.37 -35.29
N VAL A 21 31.10 2.11 -36.27
CA VAL A 21 29.65 2.10 -36.06
C VAL A 21 29.25 0.97 -35.09
N PHE A 22 29.85 -0.22 -35.24
CA PHE A 22 29.59 -1.36 -34.36
C PHE A 22 30.04 -1.08 -32.91
N LEU A 23 31.24 -0.54 -32.73
CA LEU A 23 31.74 -0.13 -31.41
C LEU A 23 30.86 0.97 -30.79
N GLY A 24 30.41 1.94 -31.59
CA GLY A 24 29.48 2.96 -31.15
C GLY A 24 28.15 2.38 -30.66
N GLY A 25 27.61 1.40 -31.37
CA GLY A 25 26.41 0.67 -30.96
C GLY A 25 26.59 -0.12 -29.66
N ILE A 26 27.75 -0.76 -29.47
CA ILE A 26 28.08 -1.49 -28.23
C ILE A 26 28.15 -0.53 -27.05
N VAL A 27 28.87 0.60 -27.18
CA VAL A 27 28.98 1.59 -26.10
C VAL A 27 27.62 2.16 -25.74
N ALA A 28 26.80 2.53 -26.74
CA ALA A 28 25.44 3.00 -26.51
C ALA A 28 24.57 1.94 -25.82
N GLY A 29 24.71 0.67 -26.21
CA GLY A 29 24.01 -0.46 -25.60
C GLY A 29 24.37 -0.62 -24.12
N ILE A 30 25.66 -0.61 -23.78
CA ILE A 30 26.15 -0.74 -22.40
C ILE A 30 25.66 0.43 -21.55
N VAL A 31 25.71 1.66 -22.06
CA VAL A 31 25.24 2.85 -21.31
C VAL A 31 23.74 2.77 -21.02
N LEU A 32 22.93 2.29 -21.99
CA LEU A 32 21.49 2.13 -21.81
C LEU A 32 21.16 1.00 -20.82
N GLU A 33 21.93 -0.10 -20.86
CA GLU A 33 21.79 -1.23 -19.95
C GLU A 33 22.16 -0.84 -18.52
N ASP A 34 23.26 -0.11 -18.32
CA ASP A 34 23.68 0.41 -17.01
C ASP A 34 22.65 1.38 -16.43
N ALA A 35 22.02 2.23 -17.27
CA ALA A 35 20.94 3.11 -16.82
C ALA A 35 19.75 2.30 -16.28
N ARG A 36 19.29 1.30 -17.04
CA ARG A 36 18.17 0.43 -16.61
C ARG A 36 18.51 -0.37 -15.35
N LEU A 37 19.70 -0.96 -15.29
CA LEU A 37 20.13 -1.77 -14.15
C LEU A 37 20.26 -0.95 -12.87
N ARG A 38 20.67 0.31 -12.96
CA ARG A 38 20.75 1.21 -11.80
C ARG A 38 19.38 1.53 -11.22
N ASP A 39 18.39 1.79 -12.05
CA ASP A 39 17.02 2.10 -11.61
C ASP A 39 16.37 0.89 -10.92
N THR A 40 16.41 -0.30 -11.54
CA THR A 40 15.87 -1.52 -10.93
C THR A 40 16.58 -1.88 -9.62
N LYS A 41 17.92 -1.78 -9.58
CA LYS A 41 18.69 -2.08 -8.37
C LYS A 41 18.41 -1.07 -7.25
N GLN A 42 18.19 0.19 -7.59
CA GLN A 42 17.88 1.24 -6.62
C GLN A 42 16.48 1.03 -6.01
N ILE A 43 15.48 0.66 -6.82
CA ILE A 43 14.13 0.35 -6.35
C ILE A 43 14.16 -0.84 -5.38
N THR A 44 14.76 -1.97 -5.77
CA THR A 44 14.88 -3.15 -4.90
C THR A 44 15.65 -2.84 -3.60
N LEU A 45 16.67 -1.98 -3.67
CA LEU A 45 17.39 -1.56 -2.47
C LEU A 45 16.52 -0.70 -1.55
N SER A 46 15.73 0.23 -2.11
CA SER A 46 14.81 1.08 -1.37
C SER A 46 13.75 0.26 -0.64
N GLU A 47 13.09 -0.68 -1.32
CA GLU A 47 12.12 -1.60 -0.71
C GLU A 47 12.75 -2.39 0.44
N LYS A 48 13.95 -2.94 0.21
CA LYS A 48 14.68 -3.69 1.25
C LYS A 48 15.02 -2.81 2.46
N VAL A 49 15.39 -1.56 2.25
CA VAL A 49 15.69 -0.60 3.33
C VAL A 49 14.40 -0.26 4.09
N ASN A 50 13.29 -0.01 3.39
CA ASN A 50 12.00 0.28 3.99
C ASN A 50 11.50 -0.91 4.84
N LEU A 51 11.56 -2.13 4.31
CA LEU A 51 11.23 -3.35 5.05
C LEU A 51 12.09 -3.52 6.30
N ARG A 52 13.40 -3.23 6.22
CA ARG A 52 14.30 -3.29 7.38
C ARG A 52 13.97 -2.23 8.42
N SER A 53 13.73 -0.99 8.00
CA SER A 53 13.31 0.10 8.88
C SER A 53 12.06 -0.29 9.66
N LEU A 54 11.12 -0.91 8.97
CA LEU A 54 9.84 -1.30 9.53
C LEU A 54 9.91 -2.53 10.45
N GLN A 55 10.78 -3.49 10.13
CA GLN A 55 11.14 -4.58 11.05
C GLN A 55 11.76 -4.03 12.34
N LEU A 56 12.65 -3.03 12.25
CA LEU A 56 13.24 -2.37 13.41
C LEU A 56 12.22 -1.60 14.23
N GLN A 57 11.25 -0.91 13.59
CA GLN A 57 10.16 -0.25 14.30
C GLN A 57 9.32 -1.26 15.10
N LYS A 58 9.01 -2.41 14.51
CA LYS A 58 8.32 -3.50 15.20
C LYS A 58 9.15 -4.02 16.38
N GLU A 59 10.43 -4.31 16.18
CA GLU A 59 11.32 -4.75 17.25
C GLU A 59 11.41 -3.71 18.38
N TYR A 60 11.46 -2.43 18.05
CA TYR A 60 11.45 -1.33 19.01
C TYR A 60 10.14 -1.25 19.82
N ILE A 61 8.99 -1.52 19.20
CA ILE A 61 7.69 -1.65 19.88
C ILE A 61 7.72 -2.86 20.81
N ASP A 62 8.14 -4.02 20.30
CA ASP A 62 8.18 -5.31 21.02
C ASP A 62 9.12 -5.27 22.24
N LEU A 63 10.20 -4.48 22.19
CA LEU A 63 11.12 -4.28 23.32
C LEU A 63 10.47 -3.54 24.50
N GLY A 64 9.31 -2.91 24.33
CA GLY A 64 8.60 -2.25 25.43
C GLY A 64 9.24 -0.94 25.90
N ILE A 65 10.38 -0.52 25.36
CA ILE A 65 11.12 0.69 25.79
C ILE A 65 10.62 2.00 25.17
N ALA A 66 9.87 1.93 24.07
CA ALA A 66 9.37 3.11 23.37
C ALA A 66 8.32 3.91 24.17
N GLU A 67 8.51 5.23 24.27
CA GLU A 67 7.50 6.16 24.80
C GLU A 67 6.34 6.33 23.80
N CYS A 68 5.14 6.61 24.30
CA CYS A 68 3.93 6.72 23.48
C CYS A 68 4.00 7.84 22.44
N ASP A 69 4.68 8.95 22.74
CA ASP A 69 4.89 10.03 21.77
C ASP A 69 5.71 9.56 20.56
N ALA A 70 6.76 8.76 20.78
CA ALA A 70 7.58 8.19 19.72
C ALA A 70 6.78 7.16 18.89
N LEU A 71 5.92 6.37 19.54
CA LEU A 71 5.05 5.42 18.87
C LEU A 71 3.97 6.11 18.02
N ASN A 72 3.41 7.21 18.51
CA ASN A 72 2.46 8.03 17.77
C ASN A 72 3.12 8.68 16.54
N GLN A 73 4.39 9.09 16.61
CA GLN A 73 5.13 9.54 15.43
C GLN A 73 5.32 8.43 14.38
N ILE A 74 5.58 7.19 14.81
CA ILE A 74 5.63 6.03 13.91
C ILE A 74 4.27 5.84 13.23
N LEU A 75 3.17 5.95 13.99
CA LEU A 75 1.81 5.85 13.47
C LEU A 75 1.53 6.92 12.40
N GLU A 76 1.85 8.18 12.67
CA GLU A 76 1.70 9.29 11.71
C GLU A 76 2.54 9.10 10.45
N SER A 77 3.77 8.62 10.57
CA SER A 77 4.61 8.31 9.42
C SER A 77 3.99 7.23 8.53
N ASN A 78 3.41 6.19 9.14
CA ASN A 78 2.74 5.11 8.40
C ASN A 78 1.48 5.59 7.66
N ILE A 79 0.72 6.54 8.24
CA ILE A 79 -0.41 7.19 7.55
C ILE A 79 0.06 7.90 6.28
N ASN A 80 1.16 8.65 6.37
CA ASN A 80 1.69 9.40 5.23
C ASN A 80 2.19 8.46 4.12
N GLU A 81 2.82 7.33 4.46
CA GLU A 81 3.22 6.33 3.49
C GLU A 81 2.02 5.66 2.82
N LEU A 82 0.99 5.30 3.60
CA LEU A 82 -0.25 4.75 3.04
C LEU A 82 -0.92 5.73 2.08
N ALA A 83 -0.97 7.02 2.44
CA ALA A 83 -1.52 8.09 1.60
C ALA A 83 -0.76 8.25 0.27
N LYS A 84 0.57 8.04 0.25
CA LYS A 84 1.35 8.03 -0.99
C LYS A 84 1.01 6.83 -1.86
N LYS A 85 0.93 5.62 -1.29
CA LYS A 85 0.65 4.38 -2.04
C LYS A 85 -0.75 4.40 -2.66
N ILE A 86 -1.76 4.86 -1.93
CA ILE A 86 -3.11 4.98 -2.51
C ILE A 86 -3.16 6.02 -3.64
N ALA A 87 -2.40 7.11 -3.53
CA ALA A 87 -2.30 8.10 -4.60
C ALA A 87 -1.68 7.52 -5.87
N ILE A 88 -0.67 6.65 -5.73
CA ILE A 88 -0.08 5.90 -6.84
C ILE A 88 -1.14 5.00 -7.49
N ILE A 89 -1.87 4.19 -6.71
CA ILE A 89 -2.91 3.30 -7.25
C ILE A 89 -3.98 4.06 -8.02
N ILE A 90 -4.48 5.17 -7.47
CA ILE A 90 -5.49 6.02 -8.13
C ILE A 90 -4.96 6.61 -9.44
N ASP A 91 -3.67 6.96 -9.50
CA ASP A 91 -3.04 7.46 -10.72
C ASP A 91 -2.90 6.36 -11.77
N TYR A 92 -2.49 5.16 -11.36
CA TYR A 92 -2.39 3.98 -12.23
C TYR A 92 -3.74 3.59 -12.84
N GLU A 93 -4.82 3.59 -12.03
CA GLU A 93 -6.18 3.29 -12.49
C GLU A 93 -6.65 4.26 -13.59
N LYS A 94 -6.32 5.55 -13.45
CA LYS A 94 -6.69 6.60 -14.42
C LYS A 94 -5.86 6.53 -15.71
N THR A 95 -4.62 6.07 -15.62
CA THR A 95 -3.66 6.24 -16.70
C THR A 95 -3.72 5.12 -17.74
N SER A 96 -4.37 3.99 -17.49
CA SER A 96 -4.69 2.89 -18.46
C SER A 96 -3.54 2.36 -19.36
N VAL A 97 -2.31 2.80 -19.13
CA VAL A 97 -1.11 2.50 -19.94
C VAL A 97 -0.28 1.36 -19.33
N PHE A 98 -0.52 1.01 -18.06
CA PHE A 98 0.27 0.02 -17.32
C PHE A 98 -0.25 -1.41 -17.51
N SER A 99 0.64 -2.39 -17.36
CA SER A 99 0.27 -3.80 -17.42
C SER A 99 -0.55 -4.18 -16.17
N GLU A 100 -1.50 -5.10 -16.34
CA GLU A 100 -2.30 -5.65 -15.23
C GLU A 100 -1.41 -6.24 -14.12
N GLU A 101 -0.26 -6.80 -14.50
CA GLU A 101 0.73 -7.33 -13.56
C GLU A 101 1.34 -6.24 -12.67
N GLU A 102 1.76 -5.11 -13.26
CA GLU A 102 2.36 -3.99 -12.52
C GLU A 102 1.32 -3.36 -11.57
N PHE A 103 0.09 -3.16 -12.04
CA PHE A 103 -1.00 -2.67 -11.19
C PHE A 103 -1.27 -3.60 -10.00
N ASN A 104 -1.32 -4.92 -10.23
CA ASN A 104 -1.53 -5.89 -9.17
C ASN A 104 -0.37 -5.92 -8.15
N LEU A 105 0.86 -5.64 -8.56
CA LEU A 105 1.99 -5.53 -7.65
C LEU A 105 1.87 -4.29 -6.75
N GLU A 106 1.53 -3.13 -7.32
CA GLU A 106 1.30 -1.89 -6.55
C GLU A 106 0.11 -2.04 -5.60
N LEU A 107 -0.99 -2.65 -6.06
CA LEU A 107 -2.16 -2.91 -5.23
C LEU A 107 -1.85 -3.87 -4.07
N ARG A 108 -1.03 -4.90 -4.33
CA ARG A 108 -0.54 -5.81 -3.30
C ARG A 108 0.32 -5.10 -2.25
N ASP A 109 1.24 -4.25 -2.69
CA ASP A 109 2.12 -3.48 -1.80
C ASP A 109 1.33 -2.51 -0.92
N TYR A 110 0.28 -1.88 -1.47
CA TYR A 110 -0.67 -1.09 -0.70
C TYR A 110 -1.38 -1.92 0.38
N PHE A 111 -1.98 -3.06 0.03
CA PHE A 111 -2.68 -3.89 1.03
C PHE A 111 -1.73 -4.41 2.12
N LEU A 112 -0.52 -4.83 1.77
CA LEU A 112 0.49 -5.22 2.75
C LEU A 112 0.83 -4.07 3.71
N THR A 113 0.99 -2.86 3.19
CA THR A 113 1.26 -1.67 4.00
C THR A 113 0.10 -1.35 4.92
N GLU A 114 -1.14 -1.47 4.44
CA GLU A 114 -2.35 -1.22 5.20
C GLU A 114 -2.58 -2.26 6.33
N ILE A 115 -2.38 -3.55 6.04
CA ILE A 115 -2.43 -4.64 7.04
C ILE A 115 -1.37 -4.41 8.11
N GLN A 116 -0.17 -4.02 7.70
CA GLN A 116 0.91 -3.73 8.62
C GLN A 116 0.59 -2.53 9.51
N PHE A 117 0.02 -1.48 8.94
CA PHE A 117 -0.41 -0.31 9.70
C PHE A 117 -1.48 -0.69 10.74
N LEU A 118 -2.45 -1.54 10.37
CA LEU A 118 -3.42 -2.12 11.30
C LEU A 118 -2.73 -2.85 12.46
N PHE A 119 -1.75 -3.72 12.18
CA PHE A 119 -1.04 -4.46 13.24
C PHE A 119 -0.20 -3.56 14.14
N VAL A 120 0.57 -2.63 13.58
CA VAL A 120 1.35 -1.66 14.35
C VAL A 120 0.44 -0.84 15.25
N SER A 121 -0.67 -0.34 14.71
CA SER A 121 -1.65 0.41 15.50
C SER A 121 -2.23 -0.43 16.65
N ASN A 122 -2.44 -1.73 16.47
CA ASN A 122 -2.91 -2.62 17.53
C ASN A 122 -1.86 -2.88 18.62
N GLU A 123 -0.59 -2.98 18.26
CA GLU A 123 0.49 -3.12 19.26
C GLU A 123 0.67 -1.82 20.06
N ILE A 124 0.53 -0.66 19.42
CA ILE A 124 0.55 0.63 20.11
C ILE A 124 -0.61 0.72 21.11
N ASP A 125 -1.83 0.35 20.71
CA ASP A 125 -3.00 0.36 21.62
C ASP A 125 -2.78 -0.50 22.88
N LYS A 126 -2.15 -1.68 22.73
CA LYS A 126 -1.86 -2.56 23.87
C LYS A 126 -0.91 -1.93 24.88
N LYS A 127 -0.02 -1.06 24.40
CA LYS A 127 1.06 -0.49 25.21
C LYS A 127 0.71 0.89 25.76
N CYS A 128 0.07 1.72 24.96
CA CYS A 128 -0.23 3.12 25.26
C CYS A 128 -1.68 3.38 25.64
N GLY A 129 -2.55 2.38 25.49
CA GLY A 129 -4.00 2.57 25.50
C GLY A 129 -4.51 2.85 24.10
N LYS A 130 -5.80 2.55 23.90
CA LYS A 130 -6.47 2.83 22.63
C LYS A 130 -6.61 4.34 22.46
N ASP A 131 -6.09 4.89 21.36
CA ASP A 131 -6.22 6.33 21.07
C ASP A 131 -7.19 6.68 19.94
N ASN A 132 -7.63 5.65 19.21
CA ASN A 132 -8.45 5.77 18.02
C ASN A 132 -9.33 4.53 17.87
N VAL A 133 -10.48 4.70 17.23
CA VAL A 133 -11.36 3.60 16.85
C VAL A 133 -10.94 3.09 15.48
N LYS A 134 -10.66 1.79 15.39
CA LYS A 134 -10.27 1.14 14.15
C LYS A 134 -11.47 0.49 13.51
N VAL A 135 -11.62 0.74 12.22
CA VAL A 135 -12.66 0.19 11.38
C VAL A 135 -11.99 -0.62 10.29
N VAL A 136 -12.25 -1.92 10.25
CA VAL A 136 -11.78 -2.81 9.19
C VAL A 136 -12.92 -3.08 8.23
N TYR A 137 -12.72 -2.83 6.95
CA TYR A 137 -13.71 -2.91 5.90
C TYR A 137 -13.26 -3.91 4.83
N PHE A 138 -14.08 -4.91 4.56
CA PHE A 138 -13.91 -5.83 3.43
C PHE A 138 -14.97 -5.55 2.37
N TYR A 139 -14.54 -5.31 1.14
CA TYR A 139 -15.41 -5.01 0.00
C TYR A 139 -15.22 -6.01 -1.13
N ASP A 140 -16.30 -6.20 -1.90
CA ASP A 140 -16.30 -6.95 -3.16
C ASP A 140 -16.50 -5.94 -4.29
N GLU A 141 -15.72 -6.06 -5.38
CA GLU A 141 -15.77 -5.18 -6.56
C GLU A 141 -17.16 -5.11 -7.22
N ASN A 142 -18.04 -6.08 -6.94
CA ASN A 142 -19.38 -6.15 -7.55
C ASN A 142 -20.48 -5.41 -6.76
N ALA A 143 -20.15 -4.76 -5.64
CA ALA A 143 -21.12 -4.02 -4.84
C ALA A 143 -21.19 -2.54 -5.28
N ASP A 144 -22.41 -2.04 -5.45
CA ASP A 144 -22.67 -0.60 -5.51
C ASP A 144 -22.08 0.03 -4.23
N ASP A 145 -20.94 0.73 -4.35
CA ASP A 145 -20.06 1.10 -3.21
C ASP A 145 -20.65 2.24 -2.35
N THR A 146 -21.81 1.94 -1.78
CA THR A 146 -22.49 2.78 -0.81
C THR A 146 -21.77 2.68 0.53
N GLN A 147 -21.21 1.50 0.85
CA GLN A 147 -20.55 1.26 2.13
C GLN A 147 -19.23 2.03 2.24
N GLY A 148 -18.39 2.05 1.21
CA GLY A 148 -17.17 2.86 1.16
C GLY A 148 -17.47 4.35 1.31
N LYS A 149 -18.50 4.87 0.60
CA LYS A 149 -18.96 6.27 0.77
C LYS A 149 -19.40 6.62 2.19
N ILE A 150 -20.07 5.70 2.87
CA ILE A 150 -20.46 5.85 4.28
C ILE A 150 -19.21 5.95 5.17
N LEU A 151 -18.23 5.07 4.96
CA LEU A 151 -16.99 5.05 5.72
C LEU A 151 -16.15 6.30 5.46
N ASP A 152 -16.09 6.79 4.21
CA ASP A 152 -15.47 8.06 3.85
C ASP A 152 -16.10 9.25 4.60
N TYR A 153 -17.44 9.26 4.67
CA TYR A 153 -18.16 10.28 5.44
C TYR A 153 -17.79 10.22 6.93
N LEU A 154 -17.78 9.03 7.53
CA LEU A 154 -17.42 8.84 8.94
C LEU A 154 -15.95 9.20 9.19
N LYS A 155 -15.04 8.84 8.29
CA LYS A 155 -13.62 9.22 8.37
C LYS A 155 -13.44 10.74 8.32
N LYS A 156 -14.17 11.44 7.45
CA LYS A 156 -14.18 12.92 7.40
C LYS A 156 -14.76 13.53 8.67
N LEU A 157 -15.78 12.90 9.25
CA LEU A 157 -16.46 13.37 10.45
C LEU A 157 -15.58 13.25 11.70
N PHE A 158 -14.88 12.12 11.88
CA PHE A 158 -14.08 11.84 13.08
C PHE A 158 -12.57 12.14 12.92
N GLY A 159 -12.08 12.35 11.71
CA GLY A 159 -10.69 12.70 11.44
C GLY A 159 -9.70 11.60 11.83
N SER A 160 -8.65 11.95 12.58
CA SER A 160 -7.63 11.00 13.06
C SER A 160 -8.14 10.06 14.16
N LYS A 161 -9.28 10.38 14.79
CA LYS A 161 -9.87 9.54 15.86
C LYS A 161 -10.45 8.23 15.35
N VAL A 162 -10.73 8.12 14.06
CA VAL A 162 -11.18 6.88 13.41
C VAL A 162 -10.17 6.50 12.34
N LEU A 163 -9.60 5.30 12.41
CA LEU A 163 -8.74 4.74 11.38
C LEU A 163 -9.55 3.72 10.57
N VAL A 164 -9.59 3.90 9.24
CA VAL A 164 -10.31 2.98 8.34
C VAL A 164 -9.26 2.20 7.56
N PHE A 165 -9.39 0.87 7.57
CA PHE A 165 -8.56 -0.06 6.84
C PHE A 165 -9.45 -0.85 5.88
N SER A 166 -9.22 -0.76 4.57
CA SER A 166 -10.11 -1.29 3.54
C SER A 166 -9.42 -2.32 2.65
N PHE A 167 -9.99 -3.52 2.52
CA PHE A 167 -9.41 -4.63 1.79
C PHE A 167 -10.38 -5.19 0.75
N ASN A 168 -9.89 -5.39 -0.48
CA ASN A 168 -10.64 -6.10 -1.51
C ASN A 168 -10.68 -7.60 -1.17
N SER A 169 -11.87 -8.13 -0.89
CA SER A 169 -12.06 -9.53 -0.52
C SER A 169 -11.70 -10.52 -1.62
N ASN A 170 -11.67 -10.07 -2.87
CA ASN A 170 -11.39 -10.91 -4.03
C ASN A 170 -9.91 -10.86 -4.46
N PHE A 171 -9.07 -10.10 -3.75
CA PHE A 171 -7.66 -9.94 -4.06
C PHE A 171 -6.82 -11.14 -3.57
N ASN A 172 -6.83 -12.21 -4.36
CA ASN A 172 -6.20 -13.50 -4.03
C ASN A 172 -4.66 -13.49 -4.07
N GLN A 173 -4.06 -12.46 -4.64
CA GLN A 173 -2.61 -12.30 -4.75
C GLN A 173 -1.95 -11.97 -3.39
N GLU A 174 -2.74 -11.55 -2.39
CA GLU A 174 -2.26 -11.33 -1.01
C GLU A 174 -2.94 -12.28 0.00
N PRO A 175 -2.29 -13.39 0.38
CA PRO A 175 -2.86 -14.40 1.27
C PRO A 175 -3.29 -13.88 2.65
N MET A 176 -2.67 -12.80 3.15
CA MET A 176 -3.03 -12.24 4.45
C MET A 176 -4.47 -11.73 4.51
N ILE A 177 -5.05 -11.27 3.39
CA ILE A 177 -6.45 -10.83 3.33
C ILE A 177 -7.38 -12.00 3.68
N ASN A 178 -7.13 -13.19 3.10
CA ASN A 178 -7.90 -14.39 3.38
C ASN A 178 -7.78 -14.86 4.84
N ILE A 179 -6.60 -14.68 5.44
CA ILE A 179 -6.39 -14.97 6.86
C ILE A 179 -7.23 -14.02 7.73
N LEU A 180 -7.26 -12.73 7.41
CA LEU A 180 -8.08 -11.75 8.13
C LEU A 180 -9.57 -12.06 8.00
N LEU A 181 -10.06 -12.36 6.79
CA LEU A 181 -11.45 -12.78 6.55
C LEU A 181 -11.84 -13.97 7.43
N THR A 182 -10.96 -14.98 7.51
CA THR A 182 -11.15 -16.18 8.34
C THR A 182 -11.15 -15.83 9.83
N SER A 183 -10.20 -14.99 10.26
CA SER A 183 -10.06 -14.57 11.66
C SER A 183 -11.29 -13.82 12.16
N TYR A 184 -11.85 -12.92 11.35
CA TYR A 184 -13.07 -12.18 11.65
C TYR A 184 -14.36 -12.96 11.35
N LYS A 185 -14.24 -14.21 10.85
CA LYS A 185 -15.38 -15.09 10.50
C LYS A 185 -16.34 -14.44 9.50
N ILE A 186 -15.80 -13.77 8.49
CA ILE A 186 -16.58 -13.08 7.44
C ILE A 186 -17.13 -14.11 6.45
N GLN A 187 -18.42 -13.99 6.13
CA GLN A 187 -19.15 -14.87 5.21
C GLN A 187 -19.93 -14.09 4.15
N GLN A 188 -20.25 -12.83 4.41
CA GLN A 188 -21.02 -11.96 3.51
C GLN A 188 -20.35 -10.59 3.39
N PHE A 189 -20.40 -10.03 2.18
CA PHE A 189 -19.89 -8.71 1.84
C PHE A 189 -21.03 -7.72 1.54
N PRO A 190 -20.82 -6.39 1.72
CA PRO A 190 -19.67 -5.78 2.40
C PRO A 190 -19.61 -6.19 3.87
N ALA A 191 -18.42 -6.19 4.48
CA ALA A 191 -18.27 -6.45 5.90
C ALA A 191 -17.49 -5.33 6.59
N VAL A 192 -17.99 -4.83 7.71
CA VAL A 192 -17.37 -3.77 8.50
C VAL A 192 -17.18 -4.27 9.92
N ILE A 193 -15.99 -4.12 10.47
CA ILE A 193 -15.63 -4.48 11.83
C ILE A 193 -15.31 -3.20 12.58
N VAL A 194 -15.96 -2.98 13.72
CA VAL A 194 -15.73 -1.85 14.62
C VAL A 194 -15.57 -2.39 16.03
N GLY A 195 -14.32 -2.40 16.51
CA GLY A 195 -13.98 -3.08 17.77
C GLY A 195 -14.37 -4.57 17.73
N ASP A 196 -15.21 -5.00 18.66
CA ASP A 196 -15.70 -6.38 18.71
C ASP A 196 -16.94 -6.64 17.83
N ASN A 197 -17.53 -5.59 17.25
CA ASN A 197 -18.74 -5.70 16.43
C ASN A 197 -18.39 -6.01 14.97
N VAL A 198 -19.03 -7.04 14.41
CA VAL A 198 -18.88 -7.45 13.00
C VAL A 198 -20.22 -7.28 12.29
N PHE A 199 -20.27 -6.34 11.36
CA PHE A 199 -21.42 -6.07 10.49
C PHE A 199 -21.18 -6.73 9.14
N GLN A 200 -22.10 -7.59 8.70
CA GLN A 200 -22.03 -8.24 7.39
C GLN A 200 -23.27 -7.88 6.57
N GLY A 201 -23.06 -7.45 5.32
CA GLY A 201 -24.06 -6.80 4.49
C GLY A 201 -24.07 -5.27 4.64
N SER A 202 -24.91 -4.62 3.82
CA SER A 202 -25.07 -3.17 3.82
C SER A 202 -25.50 -2.66 5.20
N THR A 203 -24.72 -1.76 5.78
CA THR A 203 -24.93 -1.25 7.14
C THR A 203 -25.12 0.27 7.11
N SER A 204 -26.11 0.76 7.85
CA SER A 204 -26.44 2.18 7.82
C SER A 204 -25.38 3.05 8.49
N VAL A 205 -25.29 4.32 8.06
CA VAL A 205 -24.43 5.33 8.71
C VAL A 205 -24.71 5.39 10.21
N ARG A 206 -25.98 5.32 10.61
CA ARG A 206 -26.41 5.42 12.02
C ARG A 206 -25.86 4.27 12.85
N ASP A 207 -25.96 3.04 12.36
CA ASP A 207 -25.54 1.85 13.11
C ASP A 207 -24.01 1.83 13.28
N LEU A 208 -23.27 2.18 12.22
CA LEU A 208 -21.82 2.30 12.29
C LEU A 208 -21.38 3.45 13.21
N MET A 209 -22.03 4.60 13.11
CA MET A 209 -21.74 5.74 13.97
C MET A 209 -22.00 5.40 15.43
N LYS A 210 -23.08 4.69 15.74
CA LYS A 210 -23.36 4.17 17.08
C LYS A 210 -22.25 3.25 17.57
N SER A 211 -21.86 2.26 16.77
CA SER A 211 -20.77 1.34 17.15
C SER A 211 -19.44 2.06 17.39
N ILE A 212 -19.11 3.05 16.56
CA ILE A 212 -17.89 3.86 16.72
C ILE A 212 -17.96 4.66 18.03
N CYS A 213 -19.11 5.26 18.32
CA CYS A 213 -19.31 6.04 19.54
C CYS A 213 -19.35 5.19 20.80
N ASP A 214 -19.85 3.96 20.73
CA ASP A 214 -19.78 2.99 21.82
C ASP A 214 -18.33 2.61 22.12
N GLU A 215 -17.51 2.34 21.09
CA GLU A 215 -16.07 2.11 21.28
C GLU A 215 -15.36 3.31 21.94
N PHE A 216 -15.67 4.56 21.56
CA PHE A 216 -15.09 5.73 22.23
C PHE A 216 -15.41 5.79 23.73
N ARG A 217 -16.59 5.32 24.15
CA ARG A 217 -16.98 5.28 25.57
C ARG A 217 -16.17 4.24 26.33
N ASP A 218 -15.92 3.09 25.70
CA ASP A 218 -15.14 1.99 26.28
C ASP A 218 -13.65 2.35 26.40
N ILE A 219 -13.15 3.21 25.51
CA ILE A 219 -11.76 3.69 25.48
C ILE A 219 -11.48 4.77 26.56
N HIS A 220 -12.48 5.17 27.36
CA HIS A 220 -12.36 6.22 28.40
C HIS A 220 -11.75 7.54 27.91
N GLN A 221 -11.91 7.85 26.62
CA GLN A 221 -11.48 9.10 26.02
C GLN A 221 -12.57 10.17 26.07
N GLU A 222 -12.18 11.42 25.79
CA GLU A 222 -13.14 12.50 25.52
C GLU A 222 -14.03 12.12 24.33
N ILE A 223 -15.29 11.83 24.64
CA ILE A 223 -16.30 11.46 23.65
C ILE A 223 -16.39 12.57 22.59
N PRO A 224 -16.16 12.27 21.30
CA PRO A 224 -16.28 13.26 20.23
C PRO A 224 -17.67 13.91 20.24
N LYS A 225 -17.75 15.21 19.94
CA LYS A 225 -19.04 15.95 19.96
C LYS A 225 -20.06 15.36 18.99
N GLU A 226 -19.55 14.76 17.93
CA GLU A 226 -20.27 14.04 16.89
C GLU A 226 -21.12 12.91 17.49
N CYS A 227 -20.66 12.28 18.58
CA CYS A 227 -21.37 11.19 19.26
C CYS A 227 -22.56 11.63 20.11
N ASN A 228 -22.79 12.94 20.29
CA ASN A 228 -23.95 13.45 21.03
C ASN A 228 -25.25 13.45 20.21
N VAL A 229 -25.16 13.12 18.91
CA VAL A 229 -26.28 13.16 17.96
C VAL A 229 -26.83 11.75 17.65
N VAL A 230 -26.26 10.72 18.28
CA VAL A 230 -26.56 9.30 18.04
C VAL A 230 -27.53 8.73 19.07
#